data_AF-A0A958H5R8-F1
#
_entry.id   AF-A0A958H5R8-F1
#
_cell.length_a   1.000
_cell.length_b   1.000
_cell.length_c   1.000
_cell.angle_alpha   90.00
_cell.angle_beta   90.00
_cell.angle_gamma   90.00
#
_symmetry.space_group_name_H-M   'P 1'
#
loop_
_entity.id
_entity.type
_entity.pdbx_description
1 polymer ?
#
loop_
_entity_poly.entity_id
_entity_poly.type
_entity_poly.pdbx_seq_one_letter_code
_entity_poly.pdbx_strand_id
1 'polypeptide(L)' 'MTVIIDFDYENRLTEVKQGTTTLATFLYDADGNRVKGTDSGTTTVYIAGIYERQGAAYTS' A
#
# COMPACT_ATOMS: atom_id res chain seq x y z
N MET A 1 22.44 -2.22 -3.76
CA MET A 1 21.09 -2.40 -3.20
C MET A 1 20.10 -1.92 -4.25
N THR A 2 19.23 -2.79 -4.76
CA THR A 2 18.25 -2.44 -5.80
C THR A 2 16.89 -2.22 -5.16
N VAL A 3 16.19 -1.17 -5.61
CA VAL A 3 14.78 -0.93 -5.26
C VAL A 3 13.92 -1.44 -6.41
N ILE A 4 12.91 -2.24 -6.09
CA ILE A 4 11.91 -2.76 -7.02
C ILE A 4 10.60 -2.02 -6.74
N ILE A 5 9.94 -1.58 -7.80
CA ILE A 5 8.67 -0.87 -7.75
C ILE A 5 7.70 -1.65 -8.64
N ASP A 6 6.69 -2.24 -8.02
CA ASP A 6 5.71 -3.08 -8.70
C ASP A 6 4.42 -2.31 -8.96
N PHE A 7 3.81 -2.56 -10.12
CA PHE A 7 2.58 -1.91 -10.55
C PHE A 7 1.53 -2.96 -10.93
N ASP A 8 0.25 -2.62 -10.77
CA ASP A 8 -0.84 -3.39 -11.35
C ASP A 8 -1.01 -3.11 -12.86
N TYR A 9 -1.98 -3.79 -13.48
CA TYR A 9 -2.28 -3.67 -14.92
C TYR A 9 -2.81 -2.28 -15.33
N GLU A 10 -3.17 -1.43 -14.36
CA GLU A 10 -3.65 -0.06 -14.58
C GLU A 10 -2.56 0.96 -14.26
N ASN A 11 -1.29 0.52 -14.18
CA ASN A 11 -0.13 1.34 -13.86
C ASN A 11 -0.20 2.03 -12.49
N ARG A 12 -0.84 1.40 -11.49
CA ARG A 12 -0.84 1.91 -10.10
C ARG A 12 0.17 1.16 -9.25
N LEU A 13 0.92 1.90 -8.44
CA LEU A 13 1.93 1.36 -7.53
C LEU A 13 1.29 0.43 -6.49
N THR A 14 1.70 -0.83 -6.45
CA THR A 14 1.20 -1.83 -5.49
C THR A 14 2.23 -2.20 -4.44
N GLU A 15 3.53 -2.15 -4.73
CA GLU A 15 4.58 -2.51 -3.79
C GLU A 15 5.90 -1.77 -4.04
N VAL A 16 6.62 -1.46 -2.95
CA VAL A 16 8.01 -1.01 -2.97
C VAL A 16 8.86 -1.97 -2.16
N LYS A 17 9.90 -2.52 -2.77
CA LYS A 17 10.81 -3.50 -2.15
C LYS A 17 12.27 -3.06 -2.25
N GLN A 18 13.04 -3.34 -1.21
CA GLN A 18 14.49 -3.23 -1.22
C GLN A 18 15.11 -4.60 -0.90
N GLY A 19 15.65 -5.25 -1.92
CA GLY A 19 16.02 -6.67 -1.82
C GLY A 19 14.78 -7.53 -1.54
N THR A 20 14.80 -8.30 -0.45
CA THR A 20 13.65 -9.11 0.01
C THR A 20 12.73 -8.36 0.98
N THR A 21 13.09 -7.14 1.37
CA THR A 21 12.32 -6.35 2.36
C THR A 21 11.27 -5.52 1.65
N THR A 22 9.99 -5.75 1.95
CA THR A 22 8.89 -4.87 1.54
C THR A 22 8.89 -3.62 2.39
N LEU A 23 9.01 -2.45 1.75
CA LEU A 23 8.98 -1.14 2.38
C LEU A 23 7.55 -0.59 2.44
N ALA A 24 6.78 -0.79 1.37
CA ALA A 24 5.39 -0.35 1.29
C ALA A 24 4.52 -1.27 0.42
N THR A 25 3.22 -1.34 0.75
CA THR A 25 2.18 -2.02 -0.06
C THR A 25 0.93 -1.15 -0.16
N PHE A 26 0.22 -1.24 -1.29
CA PHE A 26 -1.00 -0.47 -1.55
C PHE A 26 -2.08 -1.33 -2.20
N LEU A 27 -3.33 -1.13 -1.78
CA LEU A 27 -4.52 -1.76 -2.36
C LEU A 27 -5.47 -0.70 -2.89
N TYR A 28 -6.12 -1.02 -4.00
CA TYR A 28 -7.06 -0.15 -4.70
C TYR A 28 -8.43 -0.84 -4.84
N ASP A 29 -9.51 -0.06 -4.87
CA ASP A 29 -10.83 -0.54 -5.29
C ASP A 29 -10.94 -0.63 -6.81
N ALA A 30 -12.09 -1.10 -7.29
CA ALA A 30 -12.36 -1.25 -8.73
C ALA A 30 -12.42 0.08 -9.49
N ASP A 31 -12.64 1.19 -8.79
CA ASP A 31 -12.65 2.54 -9.36
C ASP A 31 -11.24 3.17 -9.35
N GLY A 32 -10.23 2.46 -8.83
CA GLY A 32 -8.84 2.89 -8.78
C GLY A 32 -8.49 3.76 -7.56
N ASN A 33 -9.39 3.92 -6.59
CA ASN A 33 -9.07 4.64 -5.37
C ASN A 33 -8.28 3.74 -4.43
N ARG A 34 -7.24 4.30 -3.80
CA ARG A 34 -6.50 3.57 -2.77
C ARG A 34 -7.39 3.36 -1.56
N VAL A 35 -7.57 2.12 -1.12
CA VAL A 35 -8.36 1.73 0.06
C VAL A 35 -7.50 1.34 1.25
N LYS A 36 -6.23 0.96 1.00
CA LYS A 36 -5.26 0.62 2.05
C LYS A 36 -3.84 0.94 1.59
N GLY A 37 -3.02 1.43 2.51
CA GLY A 37 -1.57 1.50 2.35
C GLY A 37 -0.88 1.07 3.62
N THR A 38 0.21 0.30 3.49
CA THR A 38 1.14 0.06 4.60
C THR A 38 2.50 0.58 4.19
N ASP A 39 3.08 1.49 4.97
CA ASP A 39 4.43 2.02 4.77
C ASP A 39 5.11 2.12 6.13
N SER A 40 6.35 1.64 6.23
CA SER A 40 7.17 1.74 7.45
C SER A 40 6.48 1.14 8.69
N GLY A 41 5.65 0.11 8.48
CA GLY A 41 4.88 -0.58 9.52
C GLY A 41 3.56 0.09 9.93
N THR A 42 3.29 1.31 9.45
CA THR A 42 2.01 1.99 9.67
C THR A 42 1.02 1.61 8.58
N THR A 43 -0.20 1.23 8.96
CA THR A 43 -1.28 0.94 8.02
C THR A 43 -2.33 2.05 8.05
N THR A 44 -2.61 2.61 6.89
CA THR A 44 -3.69 3.57 6.68
C THR A 44 -4.78 2.92 5.85
N VAL A 45 -6.02 2.99 6.33
CA VAL A 45 -7.21 2.56 5.59
C VAL A 45 -7.98 3.81 5.16
N TYR A 46 -8.32 3.88 3.88
CA TYR A 46 -9.07 4.97 3.29
C TYR A 46 -10.52 4.52 3.08
N ILE A 47 -11.46 5.30 3.59
CA ILE A 47 -12.90 5.03 3.53
C ILE A 47 -13.52 6.01 2.54
N ALA A 48 -13.92 5.48 1.39
CA ALA A 48 -14.62 6.20 0.31
C ALA A 48 -13.93 7.50 -0.14
N GLY A 49 -12.60 7.61 0.03
CA GLY A 49 -11.84 8.83 -0.29
C GLY A 49 -12.15 10.05 0.59
N ILE A 50 -12.98 9.92 1.64
CA ILE A 50 -13.42 11.04 2.49
C ILE A 50 -12.76 10.98 3.87
N TYR A 51 -12.43 9.77 4.36
CA TYR A 51 -11.81 9.58 5.67
C TYR A 51 -10.62 8.62 5.61
N GLU A 52 -9.61 8.87 6.44
CA GLU A 52 -8.51 7.95 6.67
C GLU A 52 -8.48 7.49 8.14
N ARG A 53 -8.19 6.21 8.36
CA ARG A 53 -7.97 5.64 9.69
C ARG A 53 -6.60 4.97 9.72
N GLN A 54 -5.73 5.45 10.59
CA GLN A 54 -4.41 4.87 10.82
C GLN A 54 -4.45 3.85 11.95
N GLY A 55 -3.70 2.76 11.80
CA GLY A 55 -3.49 1.74 12.83
C GLY A 55 -2.16 1.02 12.63
N ALA A 56 -1.64 0.41 13.69
CA ALA A 56 -0.51 -0.51 13.58
C ALA A 56 -0.91 -1.73 12.73
N ALA A 57 0.03 -2.28 11.95
CA ALA A 57 -0.21 -3.54 11.26
C ALA A 57 -0.54 -4.63 12.31
N TYR A 58 -1.78 -5.11 12.30
CA TYR A 58 -2.15 -6.29 13.09
C TYR A 58 -1.55 -7.51 12.40
N THR A 59 -0.44 -8.02 12.93
CA THR A 59 0.07 -9.35 12.60
C THR A 59 -0.78 -10.36 13.36
N SER A 60 -1.67 -11.07 12.66
CA SER A 60 -2.30 -12.29 13.17
C SER A 60 -1.33 -13.46 13.11
#